data_AF-A0AA96V6H3-F1
#
_entry.id   AF-A0AA96V6H3-F1
#
_cell.length_a   1.000
_cell.length_b   1.000
_cell.length_c   1.000
_cell.angle_alpha   90.00
_cell.angle_beta   90.00
_cell.angle_gamma   90.00
#
_symmetry.space_group_name_H-M   'P 1'
#
loop_
_entity.id
_entity.type
_entity.pdbx_description
1 polymer ?
#
loop_
_entity_poly.entity_id
_entity_poly.type
_entity_poly.pdbx_seq_one_letter_code
_entity_poly.pdbx_strand_id
1 'polypeptide(L)'
;MRNQLLANSSFIGKDLSQINENVFFHYMENADSDDVFNEYLIDLWKTYNTSSFYKNKPKMLHKNVLNDYKVVRNLKMDVDEKGLAKLNYYYNMNHQTEIDRNIQFGDILKMRSKDQNKYILCITPHCDCLHPDNINGLYFFVKGSETGIGNGLKAPDAEYISFIKSDKEEIVCIEWSLKPFTIYLCAEQRKINGSHSILYMNNPCKVQYVASLKDNYTQRISNQAFSHSSRVGIPFVKTNGANSDSSSS
;
A
#
# COMPACT_ATOMS: atom_id res chain seq x y z
N MET A 1 -17.93 28.50 -6.80
CA MET A 1 -17.33 27.35 -6.10
C MET A 1 -18.36 26.59 -5.25
N ARG A 2 -18.91 27.14 -4.15
CA ARG A 2 -19.98 26.49 -3.33
C ARG A 2 -21.21 26.03 -4.12
N ASN A 3 -21.71 26.84 -5.07
CA ASN A 3 -22.86 26.46 -5.90
C ASN A 3 -22.53 25.39 -6.95
N GLN A 4 -21.27 25.26 -7.38
CA GLN A 4 -20.84 24.20 -8.31
C GLN A 4 -20.49 22.90 -7.55
N LEU A 5 -19.90 23.02 -6.35
CA LEU A 5 -19.73 21.91 -5.41
C LEU A 5 -21.09 21.33 -5.00
N LEU A 6 -22.04 22.18 -4.57
CA LEU A 6 -23.41 21.78 -4.21
C LEU A 6 -24.21 21.19 -5.39
N ALA A 7 -24.05 21.75 -6.60
CA ALA A 7 -24.73 21.25 -7.80
C ALA A 7 -24.24 19.85 -8.22
N ASN A 8 -22.97 19.52 -7.97
CA ASN A 8 -22.40 18.19 -8.22
C ASN A 8 -22.53 17.24 -7.02
N SER A 9 -23.06 17.69 -5.89
CA SER A 9 -22.97 16.99 -4.61
C SER A 9 -24.31 16.67 -3.95
N SER A 10 -25.20 15.99 -4.67
CA SER A 10 -26.30 15.26 -4.02
C SER A 10 -25.79 14.19 -3.03
N PHE A 11 -24.48 13.87 -3.06
CA PHE A 11 -23.80 12.91 -2.20
C PHE A 11 -23.00 13.53 -1.03
N ILE A 12 -22.60 14.80 -1.09
CA ILE A 12 -21.79 15.44 -0.04
C ILE A 12 -22.75 15.97 1.03
N GLY A 13 -22.83 15.24 2.15
CA GLY A 13 -23.70 15.57 3.25
C GLY A 13 -23.24 16.77 4.09
N LYS A 14 -24.10 17.11 5.06
CA LYS A 14 -24.14 18.42 5.75
C LYS A 14 -22.97 18.72 6.70
N ASP A 15 -22.11 17.77 7.03
CA ASP A 15 -21.07 17.99 8.06
C ASP A 15 -19.81 18.66 7.50
N LEU A 16 -19.44 18.38 6.24
CA LEU A 16 -18.37 19.13 5.55
C LEU A 16 -18.71 20.62 5.40
N SER A 17 -20.00 20.94 5.26
CA SER A 17 -20.47 22.33 5.24
C SER A 17 -20.46 23.04 6.60
N GLN A 18 -20.13 22.33 7.69
CA GLN A 18 -19.96 22.94 9.02
C GLN A 18 -18.53 23.43 9.26
N ILE A 19 -17.57 23.07 8.40
CA ILE A 19 -16.22 23.61 8.49
C ILE A 19 -16.30 25.11 8.25
N ASN A 20 -15.76 25.89 9.18
CA ASN A 20 -15.70 27.34 9.06
C ASN A 20 -14.85 27.70 7.84
N GLU A 21 -15.44 28.45 6.90
CA GLU A 21 -14.78 28.82 5.63
C GLU A 21 -13.47 29.58 5.87
N ASN A 22 -13.42 30.48 6.87
CA ASN A 22 -12.21 31.21 7.20
C ASN A 22 -11.11 30.29 7.72
N VAL A 23 -11.46 29.26 8.50
CA VAL A 23 -10.49 28.26 8.99
C VAL A 23 -9.98 27.39 7.84
N PHE A 24 -10.87 27.03 6.91
CA PHE A 24 -10.51 26.28 5.71
C PHE A 24 -9.53 27.06 4.82
N PHE A 25 -9.85 28.32 4.51
CA PHE A 25 -8.97 29.16 3.70
C PHE A 25 -7.69 29.55 4.43
N HIS A 26 -7.74 29.73 5.75
CA HIS A 26 -6.53 29.91 6.55
C HIS A 26 -5.58 28.70 6.42
N TYR A 27 -6.11 27.46 6.45
CA TYR A 27 -5.27 26.28 6.23
C TYR A 27 -4.71 26.23 4.79
N MET A 28 -5.52 26.57 3.79
CA MET A 28 -5.09 26.64 2.38
C MET A 28 -3.93 27.63 2.19
N GLU A 29 -4.02 28.82 2.77
CA GLU A 29 -3.00 29.88 2.64
C GLU A 29 -1.70 29.56 3.40
N ASN A 30 -1.76 28.70 4.40
CA ASN A 30 -0.62 28.34 5.26
C ASN A 30 -0.10 26.91 5.00
N ALA A 31 -0.62 26.21 3.99
CA ALA A 31 -0.10 24.90 3.62
C ALA A 31 1.29 25.04 2.97
N ASP A 32 2.16 24.07 3.22
CA ASP A 32 3.54 24.07 2.69
C ASP A 32 3.57 24.01 1.14
N SER A 33 2.54 23.43 0.52
CA SER A 33 2.32 23.44 -0.93
C SER A 33 0.86 23.13 -1.29
N ASP A 34 0.47 23.42 -2.53
CA ASP A 34 -0.83 23.04 -3.10
C ASP A 34 -1.06 21.51 -3.01
N ASP A 35 -0.01 20.72 -3.23
CA ASP A 35 -0.09 19.25 -3.18
C ASP A 35 -0.47 18.74 -1.77
N VAL A 36 0.13 19.32 -0.72
CA VAL A 36 -0.18 18.97 0.67
C VAL A 36 -1.64 19.30 1.00
N PHE A 37 -2.10 20.48 0.58
CA PHE A 37 -3.48 20.88 0.79
C PHE A 37 -4.47 19.99 0.03
N ASN A 38 -4.14 19.63 -1.21
CA ASN A 38 -4.97 18.75 -2.04
C ASN A 38 -5.10 17.35 -1.43
N GLU A 39 -3.99 16.75 -0.95
CA GLU A 39 -4.04 15.44 -0.27
C GLU A 39 -4.87 15.49 1.02
N TYR A 40 -4.72 16.55 1.82
CA TYR A 40 -5.57 16.78 3.00
C TYR A 40 -7.06 16.82 2.64
N LEU A 41 -7.42 17.57 1.59
CA LEU A 41 -8.80 17.71 1.15
C LEU A 41 -9.37 16.38 0.63
N ILE A 42 -8.58 15.62 -0.11
CA ILE A 42 -8.94 14.29 -0.61
C ILE A 42 -9.21 13.33 0.56
N ASP A 43 -8.35 13.30 1.57
CA ASP A 43 -8.52 12.43 2.74
C ASP A 43 -9.78 12.78 3.55
N LEU A 44 -10.02 14.08 3.75
CA LEU A 44 -11.21 14.60 4.40
C LEU A 44 -12.48 14.14 3.67
N TRP A 45 -12.50 14.22 2.34
CA TRP A 45 -13.61 13.75 1.52
C TRP A 45 -13.77 12.23 1.53
N LYS A 46 -12.68 11.46 1.45
CA LYS A 46 -12.69 9.99 1.56
C LYS A 46 -13.31 9.56 2.88
N THR A 47 -12.87 10.15 3.99
CA THR A 47 -13.39 9.88 5.33
C THR A 47 -14.88 10.19 5.43
N TYR A 48 -15.29 11.34 4.90
CA TYR A 48 -16.70 11.74 4.92
C TYR A 48 -17.59 10.79 4.13
N ASN A 49 -17.24 10.52 2.86
CA ASN A 49 -18.03 9.66 1.98
C ASN A 49 -18.14 8.25 2.55
N THR A 50 -17.04 7.73 3.10
CA THR A 50 -17.00 6.43 3.78
C THR A 50 -17.96 6.41 4.98
N SER A 51 -17.98 7.46 5.80
CA SER A 51 -18.90 7.57 6.94
C SER A 51 -20.37 7.56 6.53
N SER A 52 -20.70 8.18 5.39
CA SER A 52 -22.06 8.19 4.83
C SER A 52 -22.51 6.78 4.43
N PHE A 53 -21.63 5.98 3.81
CA PHE A 53 -21.92 4.59 3.49
C PHE A 53 -22.17 3.72 4.71
N TYR A 54 -21.54 4.01 5.85
CA TYR A 54 -21.81 3.29 7.10
C TYR A 54 -23.14 3.71 7.74
N LYS A 55 -23.47 5.01 7.73
CA LYS A 55 -24.75 5.53 8.25
C LYS A 55 -25.94 5.07 7.40
N ASN A 56 -25.79 5.12 6.08
CA ASN A 56 -26.82 4.78 5.10
C ASN A 56 -26.39 3.57 4.27
N LYS A 57 -26.24 2.41 4.92
CA LYS A 57 -25.76 1.19 4.28
C LYS A 57 -26.59 0.87 3.02
N PRO A 58 -25.98 0.87 1.81
CA PRO A 58 -26.69 0.52 0.60
C PRO A 58 -27.28 -0.89 0.68
N LYS A 59 -28.51 -1.07 0.19
CA LYS A 59 -29.21 -2.37 0.18
C LYS A 59 -28.39 -3.48 -0.48
N MET A 60 -27.58 -3.15 -1.48
CA MET A 60 -26.69 -4.10 -2.17
C MET A 60 -25.64 -4.74 -1.24
N LEU A 61 -25.32 -4.11 -0.10
CA LEU A 61 -24.39 -4.65 0.90
C LEU A 61 -25.10 -5.52 1.95
N HIS A 62 -26.42 -5.73 1.83
CA HIS A 62 -27.16 -6.58 2.75
C HIS A 62 -27.01 -8.05 2.37
N LYS A 63 -26.76 -8.90 3.38
CA LYS A 63 -26.47 -10.31 3.17
C LYS A 63 -27.60 -11.07 2.48
N ASN A 64 -28.86 -10.71 2.75
CA ASN A 64 -30.02 -11.28 2.08
C ASN A 64 -30.00 -11.01 0.57
N VAL A 65 -29.74 -9.78 0.13
CA VAL A 65 -29.65 -9.44 -1.31
C VAL A 65 -28.53 -10.22 -2.00
N LEU A 66 -27.38 -10.37 -1.35
CA LEU A 66 -26.26 -11.17 -1.88
C LEU A 66 -26.58 -12.67 -1.94
N ASN A 67 -27.30 -13.20 -0.95
CA ASN A 67 -27.76 -14.58 -0.93
C ASN A 67 -28.79 -14.84 -2.03
N ASP A 68 -29.76 -13.95 -2.19
CA ASP A 68 -30.78 -14.03 -3.24
C ASP A 68 -30.11 -14.04 -4.62
N TYR A 69 -29.10 -13.18 -4.82
CA TYR A 69 -28.29 -13.18 -6.04
C TYR A 69 -27.57 -14.51 -6.28
N LYS A 70 -26.97 -15.11 -5.24
CA LYS A 70 -26.30 -16.42 -5.32
C LYS A 70 -27.27 -17.53 -5.77
N VAL A 71 -28.49 -17.51 -5.22
CA VAL A 71 -29.55 -18.47 -5.55
C VAL A 71 -30.05 -18.27 -6.98
N VAL A 72 -30.40 -17.04 -7.37
CA VAL A 72 -30.89 -16.71 -8.73
C VAL A 72 -29.87 -17.09 -9.81
N ARG A 73 -28.58 -16.91 -9.54
CA ARG A 73 -27.50 -17.23 -10.48
C ARG A 73 -27.05 -18.69 -10.44
N ASN A 74 -27.61 -19.52 -9.55
CA ASN A 74 -27.25 -20.92 -9.36
C ASN A 74 -25.71 -21.12 -9.22
N LEU A 75 -25.06 -20.25 -8.46
CA LEU A 75 -23.60 -20.27 -8.33
C LEU A 75 -23.16 -21.48 -7.51
N LYS A 76 -22.36 -22.36 -8.12
CA LYS A 76 -21.66 -23.44 -7.42
C LYS A 76 -20.46 -22.87 -6.68
N MET A 77 -20.20 -23.36 -5.47
CA MET A 77 -18.99 -23.02 -4.72
C MET A 77 -17.82 -23.85 -5.27
N ASP A 78 -17.29 -23.43 -6.41
CA ASP A 78 -15.98 -23.84 -6.85
C ASP A 78 -15.02 -22.69 -6.51
N VAL A 79 -14.12 -22.94 -5.55
CA VAL A 79 -13.19 -21.94 -5.04
C VAL A 79 -11.79 -22.35 -5.50
N ASP A 80 -11.26 -21.62 -6.47
CA ASP A 80 -9.90 -21.82 -6.93
C ASP A 80 -8.92 -20.86 -6.25
N GLU A 81 -7.67 -21.29 -6.07
CA GLU A 81 -6.62 -20.46 -5.46
C GLU A 81 -6.39 -19.17 -6.27
N LYS A 82 -6.55 -19.23 -7.60
CA LYS A 82 -6.39 -18.06 -8.48
C LYS A 82 -7.47 -17.02 -8.25
N GLY A 83 -8.73 -17.42 -8.07
CA GLY A 83 -9.83 -16.53 -7.73
C GLY A 83 -9.64 -15.88 -6.36
N LEU A 84 -9.20 -16.65 -5.36
CA LEU A 84 -8.86 -16.11 -4.03
C LEU A 84 -7.70 -15.11 -4.09
N ALA A 85 -6.63 -15.44 -4.81
CA ALA A 85 -5.50 -14.53 -5.00
C ALA A 85 -5.91 -13.22 -5.69
N LYS A 86 -6.81 -13.32 -6.69
CA LYS A 86 -7.36 -12.15 -7.38
C LYS A 86 -8.19 -11.26 -6.44
N LEU A 87 -9.00 -11.86 -5.56
CA LEU A 87 -9.72 -11.09 -4.53
C LEU A 87 -8.75 -10.35 -3.60
N ASN A 88 -7.70 -11.04 -3.14
CA ASN A 88 -6.70 -10.41 -2.27
C ASN A 88 -5.95 -9.28 -2.97
N TYR A 89 -5.60 -9.44 -4.26
CA TYR A 89 -5.01 -8.37 -5.09
C TYR A 89 -5.90 -7.13 -5.13
N TYR A 90 -7.21 -7.28 -5.38
CA TYR A 90 -8.11 -6.13 -5.36
C TYR A 90 -8.26 -5.51 -3.97
N TYR A 91 -8.16 -6.35 -2.95
CA TYR A 91 -8.34 -5.92 -1.57
C TYR A 91 -7.14 -5.17 -1.00
N ASN A 92 -5.90 -5.54 -1.33
CA ASN A 92 -4.69 -4.91 -0.78
C ASN A 92 -4.11 -3.78 -1.65
N MET A 93 -4.39 -3.73 -2.96
CA MET A 93 -3.83 -2.71 -3.87
C MET A 93 -4.68 -1.44 -3.97
N ASN A 94 -4.02 -0.30 -4.16
CA ASN A 94 -4.61 0.93 -4.64
C ASN A 94 -4.69 0.88 -6.18
N HIS A 95 -5.91 0.92 -6.72
CA HIS A 95 -6.16 0.87 -8.17
C HIS A 95 -6.24 2.25 -8.83
N GLN A 96 -6.18 3.31 -8.02
CA GLN A 96 -6.06 4.68 -8.50
C GLN A 96 -4.57 5.00 -8.58
N THR A 97 -4.06 5.20 -9.78
CA THR A 97 -2.68 5.67 -9.98
C THR A 97 -2.76 6.97 -10.77
N GLU A 98 -2.48 8.09 -10.12
CA GLU A 98 -2.11 9.30 -10.83
C GLU A 98 -0.74 9.09 -11.46
N ILE A 99 -0.63 9.40 -12.75
CA ILE A 99 0.55 9.05 -13.54
C ILE A 99 1.67 10.06 -13.24
N ASP A 100 1.41 11.35 -13.04
CA ASP A 100 2.47 12.35 -12.79
C ASP A 100 2.67 12.68 -11.31
N ARG A 101 3.25 11.75 -10.55
CA ARG A 101 3.65 11.99 -9.16
C ARG A 101 5.01 11.40 -8.80
N ASN A 102 5.52 11.82 -7.65
CA ASN A 102 6.70 11.20 -7.03
C ASN A 102 6.34 9.87 -6.37
N ILE A 103 7.35 9.05 -6.09
CA ILE A 103 7.25 7.86 -5.25
C ILE A 103 6.68 8.27 -3.89
N GLN A 104 5.65 7.55 -3.46
CA GLN A 104 4.93 7.75 -2.22
C GLN A 104 5.02 6.50 -1.34
N PHE A 105 4.59 6.66 -0.09
CA PHE A 105 4.39 5.56 0.84
C PHE A 105 3.48 4.48 0.22
N GLY A 106 3.90 3.22 0.27
CA GLY A 106 3.14 2.10 -0.28
C GLY A 106 3.48 1.75 -1.72
N ASP A 107 4.29 2.55 -2.41
CA ASP A 107 4.67 2.23 -3.78
C ASP A 107 5.60 1.02 -3.87
N ILE A 108 5.25 0.10 -4.76
CA ILE A 108 6.02 -1.08 -5.11
C ILE A 108 6.76 -0.79 -6.41
N LEU A 109 8.08 -0.92 -6.36
CA LEU A 109 8.96 -0.81 -7.51
C LEU A 109 9.60 -2.17 -7.81
N LYS A 110 9.77 -2.47 -9.10
CA LYS A 110 10.56 -3.61 -9.56
C LYS A 110 11.96 -3.15 -9.87
N MET A 111 12.92 -3.68 -9.12
CA MET A 111 14.35 -3.47 -9.32
C MET A 111 14.92 -4.61 -10.17
N ARG A 112 15.39 -4.27 -11.37
CA ARG A 112 16.03 -5.18 -12.31
C ARG A 112 17.55 -4.98 -12.25
N SER A 113 18.26 -6.02 -11.82
CA SER A 113 19.72 -6.14 -11.92
C SER A 113 20.08 -7.28 -12.90
N LYS A 114 21.35 -7.39 -13.30
CA LYS A 114 21.83 -8.41 -14.24
C LYS A 114 21.49 -9.84 -13.80
N ASP A 115 21.44 -10.08 -12.49
CA ASP A 115 21.34 -11.45 -11.95
C ASP A 115 19.99 -11.77 -11.30
N GLN A 116 19.20 -10.77 -10.86
CA GLN A 116 17.94 -10.99 -10.14
C GLN A 116 16.94 -9.83 -10.31
N ASN A 117 15.66 -10.18 -10.44
CA ASN A 117 14.54 -9.25 -10.26
C ASN A 117 14.13 -9.25 -8.79
N LYS A 118 13.99 -8.07 -8.20
CA LYS A 118 13.52 -7.91 -6.81
C LYS A 118 12.42 -6.86 -6.76
N TYR A 119 11.46 -7.06 -5.89
CA TYR A 119 10.51 -6.00 -5.55
C TYR A 119 11.02 -5.22 -4.36
N ILE A 120 10.76 -3.93 -4.35
CA ILE A 120 11.02 -3.05 -3.22
C ILE A 120 9.75 -2.26 -2.92
N LEU A 121 9.41 -2.13 -1.65
CA LEU A 121 8.23 -1.38 -1.18
C LEU A 121 8.71 -0.13 -0.46
N CYS A 122 8.23 1.04 -0.88
CA CYS A 122 8.49 2.31 -0.21
C CYS A 122 7.74 2.33 1.13
N ILE A 123 8.51 2.45 2.22
CA ILE A 123 8.00 2.56 3.59
C ILE A 123 8.33 3.94 4.21
N THR A 124 8.85 4.86 3.40
CA THR A 124 9.10 6.25 3.77
C THR A 124 7.78 6.92 4.16
N PRO A 125 7.67 7.59 5.32
CA PRO A 125 6.44 8.28 5.72
C PRO A 125 5.87 9.18 4.63
N HIS A 126 4.54 9.27 4.53
CA HIS A 126 3.87 10.00 3.46
C HIS A 126 4.26 11.49 3.42
N CYS A 127 4.35 12.15 4.57
CA CYS A 127 4.80 13.55 4.68
C CYS A 127 6.23 13.75 4.15
N ASP A 128 7.12 12.81 4.40
CA ASP A 128 8.50 12.86 3.90
C ASP A 128 8.59 12.60 2.39
N CYS A 129 7.65 11.82 1.84
CA CYS A 129 7.54 11.62 0.40
C CYS A 129 7.06 12.90 -0.33
N LEU A 130 6.18 13.69 0.33
CA LEU A 130 5.73 15.00 -0.16
C LEU A 130 6.80 16.07 -0.03
N HIS A 131 7.69 15.95 0.97
CA HIS A 131 8.82 16.85 1.20
C HIS A 131 10.16 16.11 1.19
N PRO A 132 10.65 15.66 0.01
CA PRO A 132 11.86 14.84 -0.08
C PRO A 132 13.13 15.53 0.45
N ASP A 133 13.11 16.85 0.61
CA ASP A 133 14.22 17.63 1.15
C ASP A 133 14.43 17.36 2.64
N ASN A 134 13.37 17.01 3.39
CA ASN A 134 13.47 16.62 4.81
C ASN A 134 14.29 15.34 5.01
N ILE A 135 14.31 14.49 3.98
CA ILE A 135 15.05 13.23 3.97
C ILE A 135 16.27 13.29 3.04
N ASN A 136 16.62 14.46 2.50
CA ASN A 136 17.72 14.62 1.52
C ASN A 136 17.63 13.64 0.34
N GLY A 137 16.41 13.29 -0.10
CA GLY A 137 16.17 12.28 -1.13
C GLY A 137 16.50 10.84 -0.74
N LEU A 138 16.72 10.53 0.54
CA LEU A 138 16.98 9.17 1.04
C LEU A 138 15.67 8.48 1.43
N TYR A 139 15.12 7.70 0.51
CA TYR A 139 13.88 6.95 0.72
C TYR A 139 14.16 5.62 1.41
N PHE A 140 13.30 5.23 2.34
CA PHE A 140 13.29 3.94 3.00
C PHE A 140 12.47 2.91 2.22
N PHE A 141 13.05 1.73 2.06
CA PHE A 141 12.45 0.60 1.39
C PHE A 141 12.62 -0.70 2.17
N VAL A 142 11.76 -1.66 1.89
CA VAL A 142 11.94 -3.08 2.24
C VAL A 142 11.95 -3.93 0.97
N LYS A 143 12.57 -5.12 1.03
CA LYS A 143 12.69 -6.01 -0.13
C LYS A 143 11.59 -7.05 -0.13
N GLY A 144 11.14 -7.45 -1.31
CA GLY A 144 10.18 -8.52 -1.50
C GLY A 144 10.72 -9.61 -2.41
N SER A 145 10.39 -10.85 -2.10
CA SER A 145 10.62 -12.03 -2.95
C SER A 145 9.29 -12.66 -3.35
N GLU A 146 9.21 -13.13 -4.60
CA GLU A 146 8.05 -13.88 -5.07
C GLU A 146 7.95 -15.22 -4.30
N THR A 147 6.73 -15.57 -3.89
CA THR A 147 6.39 -16.85 -3.24
C THR A 147 5.14 -17.44 -3.88
N GLY A 148 4.84 -18.71 -3.59
CA GLY A 148 3.68 -19.40 -4.14
C GLY A 148 2.35 -18.84 -3.60
N ILE A 149 1.32 -18.80 -4.45
CA ILE A 149 -0.03 -18.37 -4.07
C ILE A 149 -0.55 -19.18 -2.87
N GLY A 150 -0.37 -20.50 -2.89
CA GLY A 150 -0.79 -21.38 -1.80
C GLY A 150 -0.15 -21.05 -0.45
N ASN A 151 1.07 -20.49 -0.43
CA ASN A 151 1.67 -20.00 0.82
C ASN A 151 1.01 -18.69 1.25
N GLY A 152 0.84 -17.74 0.31
CA GLY A 152 0.17 -16.47 0.59
C GLY A 152 -1.27 -16.60 1.09
N LEU A 153 -1.98 -17.66 0.69
CA LEU A 153 -3.35 -17.92 1.14
C LEU A 153 -3.45 -18.57 2.53
N LYS A 154 -2.38 -19.20 3.05
CA LYS A 154 -2.39 -19.84 4.38
C LYS A 154 -2.38 -18.83 5.52
N ALA A 155 -1.67 -17.72 5.35
CA ALA A 155 -1.51 -16.71 6.40
C ALA A 155 -1.40 -15.27 5.83
N PRO A 156 -2.38 -14.81 5.02
CA PRO A 156 -2.30 -13.52 4.33
C PRO A 156 -2.13 -12.33 5.28
N ASP A 157 -2.63 -12.45 6.50
CA ASP A 157 -2.50 -11.45 7.55
C ASP A 157 -1.34 -11.67 8.51
N ALA A 158 -0.70 -12.84 8.61
CA ALA A 158 0.37 -13.05 9.59
C ALA A 158 1.78 -12.82 9.03
N GLU A 159 1.97 -12.91 7.71
CA GLU A 159 3.30 -13.08 7.09
C GLU A 159 3.81 -11.88 6.29
N TYR A 160 3.24 -10.67 6.46
CA TYR A 160 3.66 -9.47 5.70
C TYR A 160 3.74 -9.75 4.19
N ILE A 161 2.63 -10.26 3.66
CA ILE A 161 2.49 -10.70 2.27
C ILE A 161 1.68 -9.68 1.48
N SER A 162 1.95 -9.57 0.18
CA SER A 162 1.14 -8.78 -0.75
C SER A 162 0.89 -9.53 -2.06
N PHE A 163 -0.34 -9.43 -2.56
CA PHE A 163 -0.73 -9.94 -3.87
C PHE A 163 -0.59 -8.80 -4.88
N ILE A 164 0.21 -9.00 -5.93
CA ILE A 164 0.44 -8.01 -6.99
C ILE A 164 0.23 -8.63 -8.36
N LYS A 165 0.11 -7.79 -9.38
CA LYS A 165 0.11 -8.24 -10.78
C LYS A 165 1.54 -8.21 -11.32
N SER A 166 1.98 -9.31 -11.91
CA SER A 166 3.27 -9.40 -12.59
C SER A 166 3.20 -8.78 -13.99
N ASP A 167 4.37 -8.63 -14.64
CA ASP A 167 4.50 -8.16 -16.03
C ASP A 167 3.71 -9.04 -17.04
N LYS A 168 3.38 -10.29 -16.68
CA LYS A 168 2.58 -11.23 -17.49
C LYS A 168 1.09 -11.16 -17.19
N GLU A 169 0.64 -10.17 -16.43
CA GLU A 169 -0.76 -9.99 -16.01
C GLU A 169 -1.28 -11.06 -15.03
N GLU A 170 -0.40 -11.94 -14.53
CA GLU A 170 -0.70 -12.97 -13.54
C GLU A 170 -0.53 -12.44 -12.12
N ILE A 171 -1.38 -12.89 -11.19
CA ILE A 171 -1.25 -12.55 -9.78
C ILE A 171 -0.11 -13.36 -9.15
N VAL A 172 0.85 -12.65 -8.58
CA VAL A 172 1.96 -13.23 -7.81
C VAL A 172 1.91 -12.74 -6.36
N CYS A 173 2.50 -13.52 -5.49
CA CYS A 173 2.56 -13.27 -4.07
C CYS A 173 3.96 -12.78 -3.71
N ILE A 174 4.08 -11.66 -3.00
CA ILE A 174 5.35 -11.10 -2.53
C ILE A 174 5.41 -11.21 -1.02
N GLU A 175 6.45 -11.87 -0.52
CA GLU A 175 6.79 -11.92 0.90
C GLU A 175 7.82 -10.81 1.20
N TRP A 176 7.50 -9.92 2.14
CA TRP A 176 8.33 -8.77 2.47
C TRP A 176 9.35 -9.08 3.58
N SER A 177 10.62 -8.84 3.29
CA SER A 177 11.72 -8.85 4.26
C SER A 177 11.74 -7.54 5.04
N LEU A 178 11.49 -7.64 6.34
CA LEU A 178 11.28 -6.49 7.25
C LEU A 178 12.57 -5.80 7.69
N LYS A 179 13.65 -5.92 6.91
CA LYS A 179 14.89 -5.18 7.14
C LYS A 179 14.88 -3.94 6.24
N PRO A 180 14.69 -2.72 6.80
CA PRO A 180 14.67 -1.52 6.00
C PRO A 180 16.07 -1.21 5.44
N PHE A 181 16.10 -0.56 4.28
CA PHE A 181 17.31 0.00 3.68
C PHE A 181 16.96 1.30 2.96
N THR A 182 17.97 2.11 2.66
CA THR A 182 17.77 3.40 1.99
C THR A 182 18.27 3.39 0.56
N ILE A 183 17.62 4.19 -0.29
CA ILE A 183 18.08 4.51 -1.64
C ILE A 183 18.01 6.02 -1.80
N TYR A 184 19.11 6.62 -2.27
CA TYR A 184 19.10 8.01 -2.69
C TYR A 184 18.45 8.14 -4.07
N LEU A 185 17.48 9.04 -4.20
CA LEU A 185 16.77 9.35 -5.44
C LEU A 185 16.79 10.87 -5.68
N CYS A 186 17.35 11.28 -6.81
CA CYS A 186 17.26 12.68 -7.27
C CYS A 186 15.85 13.01 -7.79
N ALA A 187 15.56 14.29 -8.04
CA ALA A 187 14.24 14.76 -8.46
C ALA A 187 13.65 13.98 -9.65
N GLU A 188 14.45 13.68 -10.67
CA GLU A 188 14.01 12.91 -11.83
C GLU A 188 13.76 11.43 -11.52
N GLN A 189 14.61 10.82 -10.68
CA GLN A 189 14.51 9.42 -10.29
C GLN A 189 13.34 9.13 -9.33
N ARG A 190 12.80 10.19 -8.70
CA ARG A 190 11.66 10.09 -7.78
C ARG A 190 10.33 10.01 -8.49
N LYS A 191 10.23 10.40 -9.76
CA LYS A 191 8.98 10.28 -10.52
C LYS A 191 8.65 8.81 -10.75
N ILE A 192 7.38 8.44 -10.66
CA ILE A 192 6.96 7.05 -10.93
C ILE A 192 6.93 6.73 -12.43
N ASN A 193 7.03 7.75 -13.28
CA ASN A 193 6.90 7.66 -14.72
C ASN A 193 8.16 7.12 -15.39
N GLY A 194 8.03 5.92 -15.94
CA GLY A 194 9.06 5.29 -16.74
C GLY A 194 9.97 4.39 -15.92
N SER A 195 11.19 4.20 -16.41
CA SER A 195 12.20 3.40 -15.75
C SER A 195 13.45 4.22 -15.51
N HIS A 196 13.92 4.23 -14.26
CA HIS A 196 15.05 5.03 -13.83
C HIS A 196 16.23 4.14 -13.47
N SER A 197 17.44 4.60 -13.80
CA SER A 197 18.66 3.97 -13.32
C SER A 197 19.02 4.54 -11.95
N ILE A 198 19.17 3.65 -10.96
CA ILE A 198 19.57 3.97 -9.58
C ILE A 198 20.81 3.17 -9.19
N LEU A 199 21.49 3.61 -8.13
CA LEU A 199 22.60 2.87 -7.54
C LEU A 199 22.12 2.11 -6.30
N TYR A 200 22.28 0.79 -6.30
CA TYR A 200 21.97 -0.04 -5.15
C TYR A 200 23.20 -0.87 -4.78
N MET A 201 23.80 -0.62 -3.60
CA MET A 201 25.05 -1.27 -3.15
C MET A 201 26.17 -1.21 -4.22
N ASN A 202 26.41 -0.04 -4.80
CA ASN A 202 27.34 0.20 -5.91
C ASN A 202 27.02 -0.52 -7.23
N ASN A 203 25.86 -1.16 -7.36
CA ASN A 203 25.44 -1.80 -8.60
C ASN A 203 24.34 -0.96 -9.28
N PRO A 204 24.58 -0.50 -10.52
CA PRO A 204 23.54 0.15 -11.31
C PRO A 204 22.37 -0.80 -11.55
N CYS A 205 21.18 -0.39 -11.17
CA CYS A 205 19.94 -1.15 -11.31
C CYS A 205 18.89 -0.29 -12.01
N LYS A 206 17.97 -0.90 -12.76
CA LYS A 206 16.79 -0.21 -13.27
C LYS A 206 15.63 -0.42 -12.33
N VAL A 207 14.95 0.64 -11.95
CA VAL A 207 13.69 0.59 -11.21
C VAL A 207 12.53 1.03 -12.09
N GLN A 208 11.38 0.44 -11.85
CA GLN A 208 10.13 0.78 -12.52
C GLN A 208 8.98 0.59 -11.53
N TYR A 209 8.02 1.52 -11.52
CA TYR A 209 6.80 1.40 -10.74
C TYR A 209 5.95 0.20 -11.19
N VAL A 210 5.35 -0.49 -10.22
CA VAL A 210 4.48 -1.67 -10.44
C VAL A 210 3.06 -1.39 -9.99
N ALA A 211 2.89 -1.00 -8.73
CA ALA A 211 1.60 -0.80 -8.08
C ALA A 211 1.79 -0.05 -6.76
N SER A 212 0.71 0.39 -6.14
CA SER A 212 0.70 0.93 -4.77
C SER A 212 -0.07 0.01 -3.85
N LEU A 213 0.54 -0.39 -2.74
CA LEU A 213 -0.10 -1.11 -1.64
C LEU A 213 -0.89 -0.11 -0.79
N LYS A 214 -2.11 -0.49 -0.36
CA LYS A 214 -2.94 0.32 0.54
C LYS A 214 -2.22 0.63 1.85
N ASP A 215 -2.42 1.84 2.35
CA ASP A 215 -1.71 2.42 3.49
C ASP A 215 -1.77 1.56 4.75
N ASN A 216 -2.93 0.96 5.03
CA ASN A 216 -3.09 0.09 6.20
C ASN A 216 -2.18 -1.16 6.15
N TYR A 217 -1.91 -1.70 4.97
CA TYR A 217 -0.97 -2.82 4.80
C TYR A 217 0.47 -2.35 4.84
N THR A 218 0.77 -1.25 4.15
CA THR A 218 2.11 -0.65 4.16
C THR A 218 2.52 -0.24 5.58
N GLN A 219 1.61 0.32 6.37
CA GLN A 219 1.84 0.71 7.76
C GLN A 219 2.22 -0.48 8.64
N ARG A 220 1.57 -1.63 8.46
CA ARG A 220 1.91 -2.85 9.22
C ARG A 220 3.34 -3.30 8.93
N ILE A 221 3.74 -3.28 7.66
CA ILE A 221 5.09 -3.64 7.22
C ILE A 221 6.10 -2.61 7.75
N SER A 222 5.81 -1.32 7.61
CA SER A 222 6.64 -0.21 8.08
C SER A 222 6.88 -0.27 9.59
N ASN A 223 5.82 -0.42 10.38
CA ASN A 223 5.91 -0.55 11.83
C ASN A 223 6.83 -1.70 12.25
N GLN A 224 6.70 -2.85 11.59
CA GLN A 224 7.55 -3.99 11.91
C GLN A 224 8.99 -3.83 11.42
N ALA A 225 9.20 -3.16 10.29
CA ALA A 225 10.54 -2.87 9.79
C ALA A 225 11.32 -1.93 10.71
N PHE A 226 10.67 -0.86 11.16
CA PHE A 226 11.29 0.09 12.09
C PHE A 226 11.44 -0.49 13.51
N SER A 227 10.52 -1.34 13.98
CA SER A 227 10.67 -2.03 15.27
C SER A 227 11.88 -2.97 15.30
N HIS A 228 12.27 -3.54 14.15
CA HIS A 228 13.48 -4.33 14.03
C HIS A 228 14.74 -3.46 14.16
N SER A 229 14.73 -2.27 13.54
CA SER A 229 15.86 -1.32 13.60
C SER A 229 16.09 -0.72 14.98
N SER A 230 15.06 -0.67 15.83
CA SER A 230 15.14 -0.17 17.20
C SER A 230 15.55 -1.23 18.24
N ARG A 231 15.86 -2.48 17.83
CA ARG A 231 16.32 -3.52 18.75
C ARG A 231 17.74 -3.24 19.23
N VAL A 232 17.84 -2.56 20.37
CA VAL A 232 19.09 -2.44 21.13
C VAL A 232 19.11 -3.58 22.15
N GLY A 233 19.95 -4.59 21.95
CA GLY A 233 20.03 -5.71 22.89
C GLY A 233 21.20 -6.64 22.62
N ILE A 234 21.88 -7.05 23.69
CA ILE A 234 22.79 -8.19 23.67
C ILE A 234 21.90 -9.44 23.68
N PRO A 235 22.00 -10.33 22.67
CA PRO A 235 21.21 -11.55 22.67
C PRO A 235 21.58 -12.37 23.91
N PHE A 236 20.58 -12.76 24.70
CA PHE A 236 20.78 -13.70 25.81
C PHE A 236 21.28 -15.04 25.27
N VAL A 237 22.13 -15.71 26.05
CA VAL A 237 22.69 -17.02 25.72
C VAL A 237 21.53 -18.00 25.48
N LYS A 238 21.48 -18.59 24.29
CA LYS A 238 20.56 -19.69 23.97
C LYS A 238 21.24 -21.01 24.30
N THR A 239 20.52 -21.92 24.94
CA THR A 239 20.93 -23.33 24.99
C THR A 239 20.73 -23.94 23.59
N ASN A 240 21.76 -24.57 23.04
CA ASN A 240 21.61 -25.35 21.81
C ASN A 240 20.73 -26.57 22.12
N GLY A 241 19.49 -26.61 21.63
CA GLY A 241 18.68 -27.82 21.78
C GLY A 241 17.28 -27.73 21.21
N ALA A 242 17.09 -28.25 20.00
CA ALA A 242 16.06 -29.25 19.68
C ALA A 242 16.15 -29.61 18.18
N ASN A 243 17.07 -30.52 17.84
CA ASN A 243 16.80 -31.45 16.73
C ASN A 243 15.64 -32.32 17.22
N SER A 244 14.43 -32.06 16.74
CA SER A 244 13.31 -32.99 16.90
C SER A 244 13.45 -34.09 15.84
N ASP A 245 14.38 -35.01 16.07
CA ASP A 245 14.22 -36.39 15.62
C ASP A 245 13.29 -37.06 16.63
N SER A 246 12.05 -37.31 16.23
CA SER A 246 11.18 -38.27 16.91
C SER A 246 10.64 -39.26 15.89
N SER A 247 11.52 -40.16 15.48
CA SER A 247 11.14 -41.52 15.07
C SER A 247 10.78 -42.36 16.29
N SER A 248 9.80 -43.24 16.10
CA SER A 248 9.41 -44.43 16.90
C SER A 248 8.82 -44.24 18.29
N SER A 249 7.50 -44.45 18.40
CA SER A 249 6.90 -45.71 18.90
C SER A 249 5.46 -45.82 18.43
#